data_AF-A0A2W6AK47-F1
#
_entry.id   AF-A0A2W6AK47-F1
#
_cell.length_a   1.000
_cell.length_b   1.000
_cell.length_c   1.000
_cell.angle_alpha   90.00
_cell.angle_beta   90.00
_cell.angle_gamma   90.00
#
_symmetry.space_group_name_H-M   'P 1'
#
loop_
_entity.id
_entity.type
_entity.pdbx_description
1 polymer ?
#
loop_
_entity_poly.entity_id
_entity_poly.type
_entity_poly.pdbx_seq_one_letter_code
_entity_poly.pdbx_strand_id
1 'polypeptide(L)' 'LANPEVELRRAGRTERFQAQPVPVEARLPLISAYLEKWGGNGGVKEQFGQLPDPADHPAFRLVRSP' A
#
# COMPACT_ATOMS: atom_id res chain seq x y z
N LEU A 1 9.29 11.76 -0.14
CA LEU A 1 9.74 10.81 -1.19
C LEU A 1 10.68 11.56 -2.12
N ALA A 2 11.81 10.97 -2.51
CA ALA A 2 12.74 11.62 -3.45
C ALA A 2 12.19 11.66 -4.88
N ASN A 3 11.46 10.61 -5.30
CA ASN A 3 10.79 10.51 -6.60
C ASN A 3 9.35 10.00 -6.39
N PRO A 4 8.33 10.86 -6.49
CA PRO A 4 6.92 10.47 -6.27
C PRO A 4 6.21 9.98 -7.53
N GLU A 5 6.77 10.18 -8.72
CA GLU A 5 6.19 9.73 -9.97
C GLU A 5 6.30 8.21 -10.14
N VAL A 6 5.18 7.55 -10.42
CA VAL A 6 5.11 6.09 -10.60
C VAL A 6 4.21 5.70 -11.77
N GLU A 7 4.42 4.50 -12.29
CA GLU A 7 3.56 3.87 -13.30
C GLU A 7 2.84 2.66 -12.70
N LEU A 8 1.53 2.57 -12.90
CA LEU A 8 0.76 1.35 -12.64
C LEU A 8 0.51 0.62 -13.95
N ARG A 9 0.96 -0.64 -14.02
CA ARG A 9 0.78 -1.52 -15.18
C ARG A 9 -0.24 -2.60 -14.84
N ARG A 10 -1.35 -2.65 -15.58
CA ARG A 10 -2.40 -3.66 -15.38
C ARG A 10 -3.12 -3.96 -16.69
N ALA A 11 -3.27 -5.23 -17.03
CA ALA A 11 -4.03 -5.70 -18.20
C ALA A 11 -3.66 -4.97 -19.51
N GLY A 12 -2.35 -4.83 -19.78
CA GLY A 12 -1.85 -4.16 -20.99
C GLY A 12 -1.93 -2.63 -21.00
N ARG A 13 -2.44 -2.01 -19.93
CA ARG A 13 -2.49 -0.54 -19.77
C ARG A 13 -1.38 -0.07 -18.82
N THR A 14 -0.81 1.09 -19.14
CA THR A 14 0.11 1.82 -18.27
C THR A 14 -0.49 3.18 -17.96
N GLU A 15 -0.62 3.50 -16.68
CA GLU A 15 -1.15 4.78 -16.19
C GLU A 15 -0.15 5.43 -15.23
N ARG A 16 0.00 6.76 -15.31
CA ARG A 16 0.93 7.53 -14.46
C ARG A 16 0.22 8.08 -13.23
N PHE A 17 0.90 8.02 -12.10
CA PHE A 17 0.41 8.48 -10.79
C PHE A 17 1.50 9.23 -10.03
N GLN A 18 1.05 9.96 -9.02
CA GLN A 18 1.84 10.46 -7.91
C GLN A 18 1.62 9.56 -6.69
N ALA A 19 2.70 9.06 -6.10
CA ALA A 19 2.67 8.32 -4.85
C ALA A 19 2.73 9.30 -3.66
N GLN A 20 1.75 9.20 -2.77
CA GLN A 20 1.66 10.01 -1.56
C GLN A 20 1.72 9.08 -0.34
N PRO A 21 2.65 9.29 0.61
CA PRO A 21 2.69 8.48 1.82
C PRO A 21 1.38 8.59 2.61
N VAL A 22 0.87 7.47 3.08
CA VAL A 22 -0.25 7.45 4.04
C VAL A 22 0.29 7.84 5.41
N PRO A 23 -0.33 8.81 6.13
CA PRO A 23 0.03 9.15 7.51
C PRO A 23 0.01 7.91 8.41
N VAL A 24 0.90 7.82 9.39
CA VAL A 24 1.06 6.63 10.25
C VAL A 24 -0.26 6.29 10.95
N GLU A 25 -0.94 7.30 11.47
CA GLU A 25 -2.23 7.20 12.14
C GLU A 25 -3.36 6.64 11.25
N ALA A 26 -3.21 6.71 9.93
CA ALA A 26 -4.18 6.21 8.96
C ALA A 26 -3.81 4.83 8.40
N ARG A 27 -2.60 4.30 8.69
CA ARG A 27 -2.14 3.01 8.13
C ARG A 27 -2.81 1.83 8.79
N LEU A 28 -2.95 1.81 10.10
CA LEU A 28 -3.49 0.65 10.80
C LEU A 28 -4.92 0.30 10.32
N PRO A 29 -5.88 1.26 10.23
CA PRO A 29 -7.20 0.96 9.68
C PRO A 29 -7.16 0.48 8.22
N LEU A 30 -6.26 1.04 7.40
CA LEU A 30 -6.07 0.64 6.00
C LEU A 30 -5.54 -0.80 5.90
N ILE A 31 -4.53 -1.14 6.71
CA ILE A 31 -3.90 -2.45 6.75
C ILE A 31 -4.87 -3.50 7.28
N SER A 32 -5.65 -3.19 8.32
CA SER A 32 -6.71 -4.07 8.82
C SER A 32 -7.69 -4.43 7.70
N ALA A 33 -8.23 -3.44 6.98
CA ALA A 33 -9.16 -3.69 5.87
C ALA A 33 -8.51 -4.50 4.73
N TYR A 34 -7.22 -4.27 4.46
CA TYR A 34 -6.45 -5.05 3.48
C TYR A 34 -6.30 -6.52 3.93
N LEU A 35 -5.95 -6.77 5.19
CA LEU A 35 -5.78 -8.10 5.77
C LEU A 35 -7.10 -8.87 5.88
N GLU A 36 -8.22 -8.21 6.17
CA GLU A 36 -9.54 -8.84 6.16
C GLU A 36 -9.88 -9.39 4.77
N LYS A 37 -9.53 -8.65 3.72
CA LYS A 37 -9.85 -9.02 2.34
C LYS A 37 -8.83 -9.99 1.72
N TRP A 38 -7.56 -9.86 2.06
CA TRP A 38 -6.45 -10.51 1.34
C TRP A 38 -5.46 -11.23 2.24
N GLY A 39 -5.62 -11.20 3.56
CA GLY A 39 -4.65 -11.75 4.51
C GLY A 39 -4.46 -13.26 4.41
N GLY A 40 -5.46 -13.99 3.92
CA GLY A 40 -5.37 -15.44 3.67
C GLY A 40 -4.60 -15.80 2.40
N ASN A 41 -4.23 -14.84 1.56
CA ASN A 41 -3.53 -15.09 0.31
C ASN A 41 -2.03 -14.90 0.49
N GLY A 42 -1.23 -15.87 0.04
CA GLY A 42 0.22 -15.70 -0.09
C GLY A 42 0.99 -15.43 1.20
N GLY A 43 0.43 -15.77 2.38
CA GLY A 43 1.08 -15.56 3.68
C GLY A 43 1.14 -14.10 4.14
N VAL A 44 0.33 -13.21 3.54
CA VAL A 44 0.36 -11.77 3.82
C VAL A 44 0.10 -11.48 5.30
N LYS A 45 -0.86 -12.17 5.93
CA LYS A 45 -1.15 -11.99 7.36
C LYS A 45 0.06 -12.36 8.24
N GLU A 46 0.74 -13.46 7.93
CA GLU A 46 1.95 -13.88 8.64
C GLU A 46 3.08 -12.86 8.50
N GLN A 47 3.28 -12.29 7.31
CA GLN A 47 4.31 -11.25 7.08
C GLN A 47 4.04 -9.99 7.92
N PHE A 48 2.79 -9.52 7.96
CA PHE A 48 2.41 -8.40 8.82
C PHE A 48 2.57 -8.74 10.32
N GLY A 49 2.35 -10.00 10.71
CA GLY A 49 2.55 -10.47 12.08
C GLY A 49 4.02 -10.53 12.53
N GLN A 50 4.99 -10.42 11.61
CA GLN A 50 6.41 -10.33 11.93
C GLN A 50 6.89 -8.91 12.26
N LEU A 51 6.04 -7.89 12.03
CA LEU A 51 6.36 -6.51 12.34
C LEU A 51 6.05 -6.21 13.82
N PRO A 52 6.87 -5.36 14.49
CA PRO A 52 6.55 -4.89 15.85
C PRO A 52 5.22 -4.12 15.90
N ASP A 53 4.99 -3.25 14.91
CA ASP A 53 3.71 -2.61 14.63
C ASP A 53 3.38 -2.83 13.14
N PRO A 54 2.20 -3.39 12.79
CA PRO A 54 1.77 -3.46 11.39
C PRO A 54 1.80 -2.10 10.67
N ALA A 55 1.57 -0.98 11.36
CA ALA A 55 1.61 0.37 10.80
C ALA A 55 3.02 0.84 10.40
N ASP A 56 4.08 0.13 10.80
CA ASP A 56 5.44 0.35 10.33
C ASP A 56 5.59 -0.01 8.84
N HIS A 57 4.71 -0.85 8.31
CA HIS A 57 4.69 -1.13 6.88
C HIS A 57 4.33 0.14 6.10
N PRO A 58 5.16 0.60 5.16
CA PRO A 58 4.86 1.79 4.39
C PRO A 58 3.67 1.54 3.46
N ALA A 59 2.77 2.52 3.38
CA ALA A 59 1.64 2.52 2.46
C ALA A 59 1.58 3.84 1.71
N PHE A 60 1.15 3.78 0.45
CA PHE A 60 1.08 4.95 -0.43
C PHE A 60 -0.29 5.01 -1.11
N ARG A 61 -0.86 6.20 -1.15
CA ARG A 61 -2.01 6.50 -2.00
C ARG A 61 -1.48 6.89 -3.39
N LEU A 62 -2.01 6.24 -4.42
CA LEU A 62 -1.77 6.63 -5.81
C LEU A 62 -2.82 7.64 -6.24
N VAL A 63 -2.38 8.85 -6.60
CA VAL A 63 -3.23 9.91 -7.13
C VAL A 63 -2.90 10.06 -8.61
N ARG A 64 -3.91 10.06 -9.49
CA ARG A 64 -3.66 10.21 -10.93
C ARG A 64 -2.92 11.52 -11.18
N SER A 65 -1.85 11.44 -11.96
CA SER A 65 -1.22 12.66 -12.48
C SER A 65 -2.21 13.35 -13.43
N PRO A 66 -2.26 14.69 -13.43
CA PRO A 66 -3.11 15.45 -14.36
C PRO A 66 -2.74 15.18 -15.83
#